data_AF-A0A7J6T6Q5-F1
#
_entry.id   AF-A0A7J6T6Q5-F1
#
_cell.length_a   1.000
_cell.length_b   1.000
_cell.length_c   1.000
_cell.angle_alpha   90.00
_cell.angle_beta   90.00
_cell.angle_gamma   90.00
#
_symmetry.space_group_name_H-M   'P 1'
#
loop_
_entity.id
_entity.type
_entity.pdbx_description
1 polymer ?
#
loop_
_entity_poly.entity_id
_entity_poly.type
_entity_poly.pdbx_seq_one_letter_code
_entity_poly.pdbx_strand_id
1 'polypeptide(L)'
;MPMSGIKSSSLVYRDTRMPAVPDPHALFWYSPHQRPWVPLQSISSDDANGCHLEVYPRPDGDIYICGLGGSPLLRPEDLRSLNPSDVQPELSRAAAGHKSLSTMTSLIDSGKGPDIKQACLRPILPDALPAIGRLSDSINNLYIVAGHNCWGILWSLVSGEAMAEVVVHGRPKHISLTNFEPTRFTTLP
;
A
#
# COMPACT_ATOMS: atom_id res chain seq x y z
N MET A 1 10.91 -18.04 0.68
CA MET A 1 10.72 -16.66 1.16
C MET A 1 9.29 -16.52 1.71
N PRO A 2 9.10 -16.09 2.96
CA PRO A 2 7.78 -15.99 3.58
C PRO A 2 7.09 -14.68 3.18
N MET A 3 6.39 -14.68 2.04
CA MET A 3 5.63 -13.51 1.58
C MET A 3 4.21 -13.55 2.14
N SER A 4 3.83 -12.49 2.84
CA SER A 4 2.47 -12.22 3.31
C SER A 4 1.84 -11.13 2.45
N GLY A 5 0.57 -10.81 2.69
CA GLY A 5 -0.14 -9.78 1.93
C GLY A 5 -1.06 -8.95 2.80
N ILE A 6 -1.22 -7.68 2.46
CA ILE A 6 -2.21 -6.80 3.10
C ILE A 6 -3.32 -6.56 2.08
N LYS A 7 -4.56 -6.94 2.41
CA LYS A 7 -5.72 -6.58 1.58
C LYS A 7 -6.19 -5.19 1.99
N SER A 8 -6.14 -4.24 1.07
CA SER A 8 -6.56 -2.86 1.33
C SER A 8 -7.81 -2.53 0.52
N SER A 9 -8.64 -1.66 1.07
CA SER A 9 -9.81 -1.08 0.39
C SER A 9 -9.59 0.40 0.11
N SER A 10 -10.19 0.90 -0.97
CA SER A 10 -10.18 2.31 -1.31
C SER A 10 -11.51 2.73 -1.95
N LEU A 11 -11.75 4.04 -1.94
CA LEU A 11 -13.01 4.64 -2.37
C LEU A 11 -12.74 5.72 -3.42
N VAL A 12 -13.68 5.88 -4.35
CA VAL A 12 -13.69 7.00 -5.30
C VAL A 12 -15.04 7.71 -5.21
N TYR A 13 -14.97 9.03 -5.16
CA TYR A 13 -16.10 9.94 -5.29
C TYR A 13 -15.94 10.69 -6.60
N ARG A 14 -16.95 10.60 -7.47
CA ARG A 14 -16.89 11.19 -8.81
C ARG A 14 -17.49 12.57 -8.85
N ASP A 15 -16.91 13.41 -9.73
CA ASP A 15 -17.44 14.75 -10.04
C ASP A 15 -17.85 15.51 -8.78
N THR A 16 -16.92 15.63 -7.84
CA THR A 16 -17.17 16.29 -6.55
C THR A 16 -17.33 17.80 -6.67
N ARG A 17 -17.42 18.33 -7.91
CA ARG A 17 -17.39 19.75 -8.27
C ARG A 17 -16.17 20.48 -7.72
N MET A 18 -15.13 19.72 -7.40
CA MET A 18 -13.80 20.23 -7.11
C MET A 18 -13.29 20.98 -8.35
N PRO A 19 -12.86 22.24 -8.21
CA PRO A 19 -12.18 22.93 -9.28
C PRO A 19 -10.96 22.12 -9.71
N ALA A 20 -10.68 22.05 -11.01
CA ALA A 20 -9.45 21.46 -11.50
C ALA A 20 -8.26 22.17 -10.84
N VAL A 21 -7.47 21.44 -10.06
CA VAL A 21 -6.29 21.98 -9.38
C VAL A 21 -5.08 21.67 -10.27
N PRO A 22 -4.31 22.69 -10.71
CA PRO A 22 -3.13 22.47 -11.56
C PRO A 22 -2.03 21.65 -10.87
N ASP A 23 -1.98 21.71 -9.54
CA ASP A 23 -1.01 20.98 -8.70
C ASP A 23 -1.76 20.29 -7.54
N PRO A 24 -2.40 19.14 -7.78
CA PRO A 24 -3.12 18.44 -6.73
C PRO A 24 -2.12 17.82 -5.74
N HIS A 25 -2.25 18.19 -4.46
CA HIS A 25 -1.48 17.57 -3.39
C HIS A 25 -2.28 16.45 -2.71
N ALA A 26 -1.59 15.36 -2.37
CA ALA A 26 -2.13 14.34 -1.50
C ALA A 26 -2.18 14.87 -0.05
N LEU A 27 -3.30 14.68 0.63
CA LEU A 27 -3.47 15.02 2.04
C LEU A 27 -3.40 13.75 2.87
N PHE A 28 -2.44 13.71 3.79
CA PHE A 28 -2.31 12.63 4.77
C PHE A 28 -2.90 13.11 6.09
N TRP A 29 -4.04 12.54 6.45
CA TRP A 29 -4.76 12.94 7.64
C TRP A 29 -4.54 11.95 8.78
N TYR A 30 -4.22 12.52 9.93
CA TYR A 30 -4.06 11.80 11.18
C TYR A 30 -4.79 12.58 12.26
N SER A 31 -5.65 11.91 13.02
CA SER A 31 -6.24 12.54 14.20
C SER A 31 -5.27 12.36 15.37
N PRO A 32 -4.82 13.43 16.04
CA PRO A 32 -4.11 13.29 17.29
C PRO A 32 -5.11 12.88 18.37
N HIS A 33 -5.44 11.59 18.47
CA HIS A 33 -6.00 11.06 19.71
C HIS A 33 -4.87 10.94 20.73
N GLN A 34 -4.44 12.09 21.26
CA GLN A 34 -3.68 12.12 22.51
C GLN A 34 -4.61 11.64 23.63
N ARG A 35 -4.64 10.33 23.87
CA ARG A 35 -5.02 9.84 25.19
C ARG A 35 -3.80 10.06 26.10
N PRO A 36 -3.90 10.83 27.19
CA PRO A 36 -2.74 11.23 28.01
C PRO A 36 -1.93 10.05 28.60
N TRP A 37 -2.45 8.83 28.52
CA TRP A 37 -1.91 7.60 29.11
C TRP A 37 -1.29 6.65 28.08
N VAL A 38 -1.29 6.99 26.79
CA VAL A 38 -0.82 6.12 25.70
C VAL A 38 0.64 6.47 25.36
N PRO A 39 1.60 5.54 25.49
CA PRO A 39 3.00 5.75 25.14
C PRO A 39 3.14 6.26 23.69
N LEU A 40 4.14 7.11 23.42
CA LEU A 40 4.38 7.70 22.09
C LEU A 40 4.53 6.65 20.98
N GLN A 41 4.94 5.42 21.33
CA GLN A 41 5.12 4.27 20.44
C GLN A 41 3.83 3.50 20.13
N SER A 42 2.70 3.84 20.76
CA SER A 42 1.38 3.26 20.52
C SER A 42 0.34 4.30 20.07
N ILE A 43 0.79 5.47 19.62
CA ILE A 43 -0.06 6.43 18.91
C ILE A 43 -0.46 5.78 17.58
N SER A 44 -1.63 5.15 17.53
CA SER A 44 -2.29 4.91 16.26
C SER A 44 -2.58 6.29 15.66
N SER A 45 -2.01 6.58 14.50
CA SER A 45 -2.29 7.81 13.76
C SER A 45 -3.72 7.83 13.17
N ASP A 46 -4.49 6.78 13.46
CA ASP A 46 -5.89 6.61 13.10
C ASP A 46 -6.82 7.59 13.84
N ASP A 47 -7.87 7.99 13.15
CA ASP A 47 -8.98 8.78 13.69
C ASP A 47 -9.95 7.98 14.55
N ALA A 48 -11.05 8.62 14.98
CA ALA A 48 -12.06 7.98 15.83
C ALA A 48 -12.78 6.78 15.18
N ASN A 49 -12.69 6.63 13.85
CA ASN A 49 -13.22 5.49 13.10
C ASN A 49 -12.12 4.48 12.73
N GLY A 50 -10.89 4.67 13.21
CA GLY A 50 -9.75 3.81 12.93
C GLY A 50 -9.13 4.06 11.55
N CYS A 51 -9.23 5.25 10.99
CA CYS A 51 -8.71 5.58 9.65
C CYS A 51 -7.56 6.60 9.72
N HIS A 52 -6.52 6.40 8.91
CA HIS A 52 -5.43 7.34 8.66
C HIS A 52 -5.53 7.82 7.22
N LEU A 53 -6.61 8.53 6.90
CA LEU A 53 -7.02 8.78 5.52
C LEU A 53 -5.90 9.41 4.69
N GLU A 54 -5.67 8.81 3.54
CA GLU A 54 -4.86 9.40 2.47
C GLU A 54 -5.81 9.85 1.37
N VAL A 55 -5.87 11.16 1.14
CA VAL A 55 -6.83 11.78 0.24
C VAL A 55 -6.10 12.33 -0.98
N TYR A 56 -6.53 11.90 -2.16
CA TYR A 56 -5.94 12.25 -3.44
C TYR A 56 -6.99 12.93 -4.32
N PRO A 57 -7.07 14.27 -4.30
CA PRO A 57 -7.77 15.03 -5.31
C PRO A 57 -7.18 14.73 -6.69
N ARG A 58 -8.03 14.56 -7.70
CA ARG A 58 -7.60 14.33 -9.08
C ARG A 58 -7.97 15.51 -9.98
N PRO A 59 -7.20 15.76 -11.06
CA PRO A 59 -7.47 16.86 -11.99
C PRO A 59 -8.84 16.79 -12.69
N ASP A 60 -9.45 15.60 -12.76
CA ASP A 60 -10.76 15.34 -13.35
C ASP A 60 -11.94 15.63 -12.39
N GLY A 61 -11.66 16.11 -11.17
CA GLY A 61 -12.68 16.42 -10.16
C GLY A 61 -13.08 15.23 -9.29
N ASP A 62 -12.50 14.05 -9.52
CA ASP A 62 -12.67 12.89 -8.66
C ASP A 62 -11.82 13.03 -7.39
N ILE A 63 -12.30 12.43 -6.30
CA ILE A 63 -11.51 12.25 -5.07
C ILE A 63 -11.33 10.76 -4.84
N TYR A 64 -10.07 10.32 -4.78
CA TYR A 64 -9.70 8.98 -4.36
C TYR A 64 -9.22 9.00 -2.92
N ILE A 65 -9.66 8.03 -2.11
CA ILE A 65 -9.15 7.86 -0.75
C ILE A 65 -8.72 6.42 -0.45
N CYS A 66 -7.64 6.30 0.31
CA CYS A 66 -7.22 5.07 0.96
C CYS A 66 -6.81 5.36 2.42
N GLY A 67 -6.02 4.49 3.05
CA GLY A 67 -5.71 4.63 4.48
C GLY A 67 -6.93 4.36 5.38
N LEU A 68 -7.84 3.48 4.95
CA LEU A 68 -9.09 3.22 5.69
C LEU A 68 -8.86 2.42 7.00
N GLY A 69 -7.63 2.08 7.35
CA GLY A 69 -7.25 1.27 8.51
C GLY A 69 -7.84 -0.14 8.54
N GLY A 70 -7.42 -0.95 9.51
CA GLY A 70 -7.95 -2.31 9.73
C GLY A 70 -7.83 -3.26 8.54
N SER A 71 -6.84 -3.06 7.67
CA SER A 71 -6.60 -3.94 6.51
C SER A 71 -6.16 -5.33 7.00
N PRO A 72 -6.83 -6.42 6.60
CA PRO A 72 -6.45 -7.75 7.07
C PRO A 72 -5.09 -8.18 6.49
N LEU A 73 -4.27 -8.77 7.36
CA LEU A 73 -3.05 -9.46 7.00
C LEU A 73 -3.40 -10.88 6.54
N LEU A 74 -3.04 -11.20 5.31
CA LEU A 74 -3.16 -12.51 4.70
C LEU A 74 -1.84 -13.25 4.89
N ARG A 75 -1.92 -14.47 5.43
CA ARG A 75 -0.77 -15.34 5.61
C ARG A 75 -0.36 -15.95 4.26
N PRO A 76 0.85 -16.50 4.13
CA PRO A 76 1.31 -17.10 2.88
C PRO A 76 0.38 -18.19 2.32
N GLU A 77 -0.27 -18.97 3.18
CA GLU A 77 -1.26 -19.99 2.82
C GLU A 77 -2.57 -19.41 2.31
N ASP A 78 -3.00 -18.28 2.89
CA ASP A 78 -4.21 -17.57 2.47
C ASP A 78 -3.96 -16.98 1.07
N LEU A 79 -2.79 -16.37 0.84
CA LEU A 79 -2.41 -15.83 -0.47
C LEU A 79 -2.32 -16.87 -1.58
N ARG A 80 -1.81 -18.08 -1.28
CA ARG A 80 -1.68 -19.15 -2.28
C ARG A 80 -3.01 -19.72 -2.73
N SER A 81 -4.02 -19.70 -1.84
CA SER A 81 -5.35 -20.24 -2.11
C SER A 81 -6.35 -19.19 -2.60
N LEU A 82 -6.02 -17.91 -2.45
CA LEU A 82 -6.88 -16.79 -2.84
C LEU A 82 -7.00 -16.65 -4.36
N ASN A 83 -8.24 -16.65 -4.86
CA ASN A 83 -8.50 -16.28 -6.25
C ASN A 83 -8.47 -14.74 -6.38
N PRO A 84 -7.85 -14.17 -7.43
CA PRO A 84 -7.87 -12.73 -7.64
C PRO A 84 -9.28 -12.10 -7.66
N SER A 85 -10.31 -12.84 -8.11
CA SER A 85 -11.71 -12.39 -8.08
C SER A 85 -12.27 -12.18 -6.67
N ASP A 86 -11.67 -12.81 -5.66
CA ASP A 86 -12.17 -12.80 -4.28
C ASP A 86 -11.58 -11.63 -3.47
N VAL A 87 -10.67 -10.86 -4.08
CA VAL A 87 -10.11 -9.62 -3.52
C VAL A 87 -11.18 -8.53 -3.59
N GLN A 88 -12.08 -8.54 -2.61
CA GLN A 88 -13.20 -7.61 -2.50
C GLN A 88 -13.00 -6.60 -1.36
N PRO A 89 -13.57 -5.38 -1.50
CA PRO A 89 -13.49 -4.35 -0.48
C PRO A 89 -14.20 -4.74 0.82
N GLU A 90 -13.58 -4.37 1.94
CA GLU A 90 -14.14 -4.53 3.28
C GLU A 90 -15.20 -3.45 3.52
N LEU A 91 -16.48 -3.83 3.46
CA LEU A 91 -17.60 -2.89 3.54
C LEU A 91 -17.62 -2.07 4.85
N SER A 92 -17.21 -2.68 5.96
CA SER A 92 -17.10 -2.01 7.25
C SER A 92 -16.03 -0.92 7.25
N ARG A 93 -14.88 -1.19 6.62
CA ARG A 93 -13.80 -0.19 6.46
C ARG A 93 -14.17 0.89 5.45
N ALA A 94 -14.88 0.54 4.37
CA ALA A 94 -15.42 1.51 3.43
C ALA A 94 -16.41 2.48 4.12
N ALA A 95 -17.30 1.97 4.97
CA ALA A 95 -18.22 2.80 5.74
C ALA A 95 -17.49 3.71 6.75
N ALA A 96 -16.48 3.18 7.45
CA ALA A 96 -15.64 3.95 8.36
C ALA A 96 -14.92 5.10 7.63
N GLY A 97 -14.28 4.80 6.50
CA GLY A 97 -13.58 5.79 5.69
C GLY A 97 -14.50 6.87 5.10
N HIS A 98 -15.68 6.48 4.64
CA HIS A 98 -16.70 7.43 4.18
C HIS A 98 -17.13 8.37 5.30
N LYS A 99 -17.41 7.81 6.49
CA LYS A 99 -17.77 8.61 7.67
C LYS A 99 -16.65 9.59 8.02
N SER A 100 -15.40 9.14 8.09
CA SER A 100 -14.24 10.00 8.34
C SER A 100 -14.13 11.13 7.31
N LEU A 101 -14.16 10.82 6.02
CA LEU A 101 -14.05 11.83 4.97
C LEU A 101 -15.21 12.84 5.03
N SER A 102 -16.44 12.37 5.30
CA SER A 102 -17.62 13.26 5.37
C SER A 102 -17.55 14.28 6.51
N THR A 103 -16.80 13.99 7.57
CA THR A 103 -16.53 14.96 8.64
C THR A 103 -15.45 15.98 8.28
N MET A 104 -14.61 15.68 7.29
CA MET A 104 -13.48 16.52 6.89
C MET A 104 -13.82 17.50 5.77
N THR A 105 -14.81 17.20 4.93
CA THR A 105 -15.12 18.01 3.75
C THR A 105 -16.61 18.02 3.41
N SER A 106 -17.09 19.16 2.91
CA SER A 106 -18.43 19.34 2.36
C SER A 106 -18.55 18.98 0.87
N LEU A 107 -17.43 18.57 0.24
CA LEU A 107 -17.38 18.22 -1.18
C LEU A 107 -18.08 16.90 -1.51
N ILE A 108 -18.31 16.07 -0.49
CA ILE A 108 -19.04 14.81 -0.61
C ILE A 108 -20.36 14.91 0.17
N ASP A 109 -21.40 14.26 -0.33
CA ASP A 109 -22.67 14.15 0.38
C ASP A 109 -22.57 13.02 1.42
N SER A 110 -22.73 13.35 2.70
CA SER A 110 -22.68 12.38 3.80
C SER A 110 -23.81 11.34 3.75
N GLY A 111 -24.91 11.62 3.06
CA GLY A 111 -26.00 10.68 2.82
C GLY A 111 -25.78 9.78 1.60
N LYS A 112 -24.87 10.15 0.70
CA LYS A 112 -24.53 9.38 -0.51
C LYS A 112 -23.16 8.72 -0.34
N GLY A 113 -23.16 7.39 -0.30
CA GLY A 113 -21.92 6.62 -0.28
C GLY A 113 -21.02 6.84 -1.51
N PRO A 114 -19.77 6.32 -1.47
CA PRO A 114 -18.82 6.46 -2.58
C PRO A 114 -19.33 5.79 -3.86
N ASP A 115 -19.01 6.39 -5.01
CA ASP A 115 -19.41 5.89 -6.32
C ASP A 115 -18.68 4.59 -6.69
N ILE A 116 -17.43 4.42 -6.23
CA ILE A 116 -16.66 3.17 -6.40
C ILE A 116 -16.08 2.73 -5.06
N LYS A 117 -16.20 1.43 -4.79
CA LYS A 117 -15.47 0.73 -3.72
C LYS A 117 -14.60 -0.32 -4.39
N GLN A 118 -13.32 -0.36 -4.05
CA GLN A 118 -12.37 -1.28 -4.67
C GLN A 118 -11.38 -1.81 -3.64
N ALA A 119 -10.67 -2.87 -4.02
CA ALA A 119 -9.66 -3.49 -3.18
C ALA A 119 -8.43 -3.89 -3.97
N CYS A 120 -7.32 -4.01 -3.27
CA CYS A 120 -6.07 -4.52 -3.81
C CYS A 120 -5.33 -5.37 -2.78
N LEU A 121 -4.34 -6.12 -3.25
CA LEU A 121 -3.39 -6.86 -2.43
C LEU A 121 -2.02 -6.19 -2.51
N ARG A 122 -1.42 -5.99 -1.34
CA ARG A 122 -0.07 -5.47 -1.20
C ARG A 122 0.85 -6.57 -0.67
N PRO A 123 1.68 -7.18 -1.52
CA PRO A 123 2.61 -8.21 -1.08
C PRO A 123 3.70 -7.57 -0.19
N ILE A 124 3.97 -8.19 0.95
CA ILE A 124 4.90 -7.68 1.95
C ILE A 124 5.78 -8.80 2.51
N LEU A 125 7.05 -8.46 2.73
CA LEU A 125 8.02 -9.31 3.41
C LEU A 125 8.15 -8.92 4.88
N PRO A 126 8.71 -9.80 5.75
CA PRO A 126 8.71 -9.56 7.20
C PRO A 126 9.33 -8.22 7.64
N ASP A 127 10.29 -7.70 6.89
CA ASP A 127 10.99 -6.43 7.15
C ASP A 127 10.40 -5.23 6.39
N ALA A 128 9.30 -5.42 5.68
CA ALA A 128 8.65 -4.43 4.81
C ALA A 128 9.53 -3.89 3.65
N LEU A 129 10.67 -4.51 3.37
CA LEU A 129 11.51 -4.19 2.21
C LEU A 129 11.23 -5.17 1.07
N PRO A 130 11.33 -4.75 -0.22
CA PRO A 130 11.22 -5.69 -1.33
C PRO A 130 12.39 -6.67 -1.37
N ALA A 131 12.18 -7.81 -2.03
CA ALA A 131 13.24 -8.71 -2.44
C ALA A 131 13.57 -8.46 -3.92
N ILE A 132 14.81 -8.05 -4.19
CA ILE A 132 15.30 -7.67 -5.51
C ILE A 132 16.68 -8.29 -5.69
N GLY A 133 16.82 -9.22 -6.63
CA GLY A 133 18.12 -9.80 -6.98
C GLY A 133 18.08 -11.29 -7.28
N ARG A 134 19.23 -11.95 -7.15
CA ARG A 134 19.37 -13.41 -7.30
C ARG A 134 18.72 -14.11 -6.10
N LEU A 135 17.95 -15.14 -6.38
CA LEU A 135 17.25 -15.89 -5.33
C LEU A 135 18.15 -16.94 -4.66
N SER A 136 19.11 -17.49 -5.41
CA SER A 136 20.08 -18.47 -4.92
C SER A 136 21.36 -18.38 -5.73
N ASP A 137 22.51 -18.56 -5.06
CA ASP A 137 23.80 -18.72 -5.74
C ASP A 137 23.97 -20.12 -6.36
N SER A 138 23.21 -21.11 -5.89
CA SER A 138 23.28 -22.49 -6.39
C SER A 138 22.45 -22.73 -7.65
N ILE A 139 21.52 -21.81 -7.99
CA ILE A 139 20.64 -21.95 -9.15
C ILE A 139 20.95 -20.81 -10.13
N ASN A 140 21.54 -21.18 -11.26
CA ASN A 140 21.83 -20.24 -12.32
C ASN A 140 20.54 -19.60 -12.85
N ASN A 141 20.61 -18.29 -13.10
CA ASN A 141 19.55 -17.50 -13.74
C ASN A 141 18.20 -17.47 -12.99
N LEU A 142 18.20 -17.62 -11.67
CA LEU A 142 17.00 -17.49 -10.83
C LEU A 142 16.99 -16.14 -10.10
N TYR A 143 16.02 -15.30 -10.46
CA TYR A 143 15.89 -13.92 -9.96
C TYR A 143 14.50 -13.66 -9.39
N ILE A 144 14.38 -12.69 -8.49
CA ILE A 144 13.10 -12.24 -7.94
C ILE A 144 13.07 -10.72 -7.78
N VAL A 145 11.89 -10.14 -8.00
CA VAL A 145 11.57 -8.71 -7.81
C VAL A 145 10.16 -8.63 -7.25
N ALA A 146 10.00 -8.61 -5.93
CA ALA A 146 8.68 -8.70 -5.32
C ALA A 146 8.64 -8.13 -3.89
N GLY A 147 7.44 -7.97 -3.34
CA GLY A 147 7.25 -7.55 -1.95
C GLY A 147 7.33 -6.05 -1.71
N HIS A 148 7.14 -5.22 -2.74
CA HIS A 148 7.20 -3.76 -2.66
C HIS A 148 6.05 -3.10 -1.89
N ASN A 149 5.12 -3.86 -1.32
CA ASN A 149 3.99 -3.33 -0.56
C ASN A 149 3.18 -2.33 -1.41
N CYS A 150 2.92 -1.10 -0.91
CA CYS A 150 2.25 -0.03 -1.65
C CYS A 150 3.18 0.76 -2.60
N TRP A 151 4.50 0.52 -2.58
CA TRP A 151 5.49 1.31 -3.30
C TRP A 151 5.88 0.73 -4.67
N GLY A 152 5.31 -0.41 -5.05
CA GLY A 152 5.73 -1.15 -6.25
C GLY A 152 5.63 -0.35 -7.55
N ILE A 153 4.56 0.44 -7.73
CA ILE A 153 4.40 1.27 -8.92
C ILE A 153 5.46 2.37 -8.96
N LEU A 154 5.65 3.08 -7.85
CA LEU A 154 6.62 4.18 -7.74
C LEU A 154 8.06 3.69 -7.95
N TRP A 155 8.41 2.53 -7.38
CA TRP A 155 9.77 1.98 -7.45
C TRP A 155 9.99 1.06 -8.66
N SER A 156 9.00 0.93 -9.55
CA SER A 156 9.06 0.00 -10.69
C SER A 156 10.23 0.29 -11.62
N LEU A 157 10.47 1.57 -11.94
CA LEU A 157 11.53 1.99 -12.85
C LEU A 157 12.92 1.66 -12.29
N VAL A 158 13.19 2.09 -11.05
CA VAL A 158 14.49 1.83 -10.40
C VAL A 158 14.72 0.34 -10.14
N SER A 159 13.67 -0.40 -9.77
CA SER A 159 13.77 -1.85 -9.56
C SER A 159 14.03 -2.58 -10.89
N GLY A 160 13.36 -2.16 -11.96
CA GLY A 160 13.53 -2.72 -13.30
C GLY A 160 14.92 -2.48 -13.86
N GLU A 161 15.43 -1.26 -13.73
CA GLU A 161 16.79 -0.90 -14.14
C GLU A 161 17.84 -1.73 -13.37
N ALA A 162 17.77 -1.74 -12.04
CA ALA A 162 18.70 -2.49 -11.21
C ALA A 162 18.72 -3.99 -11.57
N MET A 163 17.55 -4.55 -11.90
CA MET A 163 17.43 -5.95 -12.29
C MET A 163 17.91 -6.25 -13.69
N ALA A 164 17.72 -5.33 -14.64
CA ALA A 164 18.34 -5.44 -15.95
C ALA A 164 19.88 -5.51 -15.83
N GLU A 165 20.47 -4.71 -14.94
CA GLU A 165 21.91 -4.73 -14.67
C GLU A 165 22.37 -6.03 -14.03
N VAL A 166 21.63 -6.53 -13.03
CA VAL A 166 21.92 -7.83 -12.40
C VAL A 166 21.87 -8.97 -13.43
N VAL A 167 20.90 -8.94 -14.35
CA VAL A 167 20.75 -9.98 -15.39
C VAL A 167 21.87 -9.89 -16.43
N VAL A 168 22.20 -8.70 -16.93
CA VAL A 168 23.17 -8.52 -18.03
C VAL A 168 24.61 -8.54 -17.53
N HIS A 169 24.87 -7.95 -16.36
CA HIS A 169 26.23 -7.71 -15.84
C HIS A 169 26.55 -8.51 -14.58
N GLY A 170 25.59 -9.26 -14.04
CA GLY A 170 25.77 -10.06 -12.81
C GLY A 170 25.78 -9.24 -11.53
N ARG A 171 25.66 -7.91 -11.60
CA ARG A 171 25.66 -7.00 -10.44
C ARG A 171 24.93 -5.69 -10.77
N PRO A 172 24.36 -4.99 -9.77
CA PRO A 172 23.87 -3.64 -9.99
C PRO A 172 25.02 -2.67 -10.23
N LYS A 173 24.76 -1.58 -10.97
CA LYS A 173 25.71 -0.49 -11.21
C LYS A 173 25.28 0.82 -10.57
N HIS A 174 24.00 1.18 -10.68
CA HIS A 174 23.53 2.52 -10.27
C HIS A 174 23.02 2.58 -8.82
N ILE A 175 22.35 1.53 -8.35
CA ILE A 175 21.78 1.47 -7.01
C ILE A 175 22.24 0.21 -6.27
N SER A 176 22.65 0.36 -5.01
CA SER A 176 22.98 -0.80 -4.19
C SER A 176 21.73 -1.61 -3.85
N LEU A 177 21.79 -2.92 -4.06
CA LEU A 177 20.71 -3.85 -3.74
C LEU A 177 20.94 -4.63 -2.44
N THR A 178 22.00 -4.35 -1.68
CA THR A 178 22.39 -5.14 -0.49
C THR A 178 21.24 -5.35 0.51
N ASN A 179 20.49 -4.28 0.82
CA ASN A 179 19.36 -4.38 1.77
C ASN A 179 18.12 -5.08 1.19
N PHE A 180 18.10 -5.28 -0.13
CA PHE A 180 17.00 -5.90 -0.86
C PHE A 180 17.32 -7.33 -1.29
N GLU A 181 18.50 -7.86 -0.94
CA GLU A 181 18.91 -9.20 -1.35
C GLU A 181 17.89 -10.26 -0.87
N PRO A 182 17.41 -11.14 -1.76
CA PRO A 182 16.42 -12.17 -1.40
C PRO A 182 16.90 -13.14 -0.32
N THR A 183 18.21 -13.38 -0.25
CA THR A 183 18.89 -14.30 0.67
C THR A 183 18.92 -13.81 2.11
N ARG A 184 18.52 -12.57 2.40
CA ARG A 184 18.45 -12.05 3.78
C ARG A 184 17.46 -12.81 4.68
N PHE A 185 16.53 -13.56 4.09
CA PHE A 185 15.59 -14.43 4.81
C PHE A 185 15.97 -15.91 4.77
N THR A 186 17.06 -16.26 4.09
CA THR A 186 17.62 -17.60 4.20
C THR A 186 18.61 -17.57 5.35
N THR A 187 18.35 -18.34 6.41
CA THR A 187 19.41 -18.65 7.37
C THR A 187 20.57 -19.24 6.59
N LEU A 188 21.73 -18.57 6.64
CA LEU A 188 22.98 -19.21 6.24
C LEU A 188 23.10 -20.53 7.03
N PRO A 189 23.51 -21.64 6.39
CA PRO A 189 23.84 -22.86 7.12
C PRO A 189 24.89 -22.60 8.21
#